data_AF-A0A969BBV6-F1
#
_entry.id   AF-A0A969BBV6-F1
#
_cell.length_a   1.000
_cell.length_b   1.000
_cell.length_c   1.000
_cell.angle_alpha   90.00
_cell.angle_beta   90.00
_cell.angle_gamma   90.00
#
_symmetry.space_group_name_H-M   'P 1'
#
loop_
_entity.id
_entity.type
_entity.pdbx_description
1 polymer ?
#
loop_
_entity_poly.entity_id
_entity_poly.type
_entity_poly.pdbx_seq_one_letter_code
_entity_poly.pdbx_strand_id
1 'polypeptide(L)'
;MWTRITLIIALLLLMQLPALKLAAQQDPLYTQYIFNPFVINPAIAGTNNYYQIRSNHRLQWLDWAGAPVTNNLSIYGPLAKQPMGIGGYISNDVMDAVSVTGAYGSYAYNYPITTDIKASGGLTVGVIQYKMDGTRLKYNDESEAASYQIPNSKFVPDANMGIYIYSAMFQGGISVSHLLNNKLNLGEATGLSKLRSHFSIMGGYKYYVNRDIAVEPSTIIKMVNSAPPQMDLLVRGIYQDMVWMGVNFRTSMQFQY
;
A
#
# COMPACT_ATOMS: atom_id res chain seq x y z
N MET A 1 15.21 9.31 41.95
CA MET A 1 16.16 10.22 41.27
C MET A 1 17.05 9.45 40.29
N TRP A 2 17.68 8.35 40.73
CA TRP A 2 18.54 7.48 39.90
C TRP A 2 17.88 6.87 38.65
N THR A 3 16.61 6.45 38.72
CA THR A 3 15.88 5.88 37.57
C THR A 3 15.60 6.87 36.43
N ARG A 4 15.54 8.18 36.74
CA ARG A 4 15.37 9.22 35.71
C ARG A 4 16.67 9.54 34.99
N ILE A 5 17.82 9.39 35.67
CA ILE A 5 19.14 9.66 35.12
C ILE A 5 19.59 8.52 34.20
N THR A 6 19.32 7.25 34.55
CA THR A 6 19.59 6.10 33.67
C THR A 6 18.75 6.12 32.40
N LEU A 7 17.49 6.58 32.45
CA LEU A 7 16.65 6.76 31.27
C LEU A 7 17.20 7.84 30.32
N ILE A 8 17.70 8.96 30.85
CA ILE A 8 18.28 10.05 30.05
C ILE A 8 19.60 9.62 29.41
N ILE A 9 20.44 8.86 30.12
CA ILE A 9 21.70 8.32 29.60
C ILE A 9 21.44 7.27 28.51
N ALA A 10 20.44 6.40 28.68
CA ALA A 10 20.02 5.45 27.65
C ALA A 10 19.46 6.16 26.40
N LEU A 11 18.73 7.26 26.56
CA LEU A 11 18.21 8.08 25.46
C LEU A 11 19.34 8.78 24.68
N LEU A 12 20.37 9.27 25.38
CA LEU A 12 21.54 9.93 24.79
C LEU A 12 22.46 8.94 24.06
N LEU A 13 22.58 7.69 24.56
CA LEU A 13 23.31 6.62 23.89
C LEU A 13 22.59 6.12 22.62
N LEU A 14 21.26 6.18 22.57
CA LEU A 14 20.48 5.84 21.37
C LEU A 14 20.64 6.85 20.22
N MET A 15 21.05 8.09 20.53
CA MET A 15 21.25 9.17 19.56
C MET A 15 22.59 9.11 18.81
N GLN A 16 23.47 8.15 19.12
CA GLN A 16 24.85 8.08 18.57
C GLN A 16 25.09 6.97 17.53
N LEU A 17 24.05 6.42 16.89
CA LEU A 17 24.24 5.42 15.83
C LEU A 17 24.68 6.08 14.50
N PRO A 18 25.78 5.63 13.87
CA PRO A 18 26.31 6.25 12.65
C PRO A 18 25.44 5.92 11.43
N ALA A 19 25.26 6.92 10.56
CA ALA A 19 24.54 6.82 9.30
C ALA A 19 25.33 5.98 8.28
N LEU A 20 24.90 4.74 8.06
CA LEU A 20 25.42 3.90 6.98
C LEU A 20 24.78 4.31 5.65
N LYS A 21 25.64 4.62 4.66
CA LYS A 21 25.25 4.92 3.28
C LYS A 21 24.53 3.72 2.65
N LEU A 22 23.33 3.93 2.11
CA LEU A 22 22.50 2.89 1.48
C LEU A 22 21.98 3.35 0.11
N ALA A 23 22.00 2.42 -0.85
CA ALA A 23 21.62 2.60 -2.25
C ALA A 23 20.08 2.58 -2.44
N ALA A 24 19.63 3.38 -3.41
CA ALA A 24 18.25 3.73 -3.74
C ALA A 24 17.48 2.69 -4.57
N GLN A 25 16.22 2.38 -4.22
CA GLN A 25 15.26 1.71 -5.12
C GLN A 25 13.80 2.06 -4.73
N GLN A 26 12.93 2.26 -5.74
CA GLN A 26 11.72 3.11 -5.66
C GLN A 26 10.42 2.34 -5.91
N ASP A 27 9.54 2.30 -4.90
CA ASP A 27 8.09 2.00 -5.05
C ASP A 27 7.29 3.01 -4.17
N PRO A 28 6.10 3.46 -4.61
CA PRO A 28 5.32 4.45 -3.87
C PRO A 28 4.94 3.99 -2.45
N LEU A 29 5.26 4.84 -1.48
CA LEU A 29 5.12 4.61 -0.05
C LEU A 29 3.65 4.86 0.39
N TYR A 30 2.83 3.81 0.53
CA TYR A 30 1.44 3.95 0.98
C TYR A 30 1.33 4.21 2.50
N THR A 31 1.36 5.48 2.94
CA THR A 31 0.79 5.92 4.24
C THR A 31 -0.73 5.86 4.26
N GLN A 32 -1.38 5.89 3.10
CA GLN A 32 -2.83 5.99 2.96
C GLN A 32 -3.59 4.67 3.14
N TYR A 33 -2.92 3.57 3.52
CA TYR A 33 -3.56 2.26 3.71
C TYR A 33 -4.74 2.32 4.68
N ILE A 34 -4.65 3.20 5.69
CA ILE A 34 -5.68 3.42 6.70
C ILE A 34 -6.99 3.88 6.06
N PHE A 35 -6.89 4.67 5.00
CA PHE A 35 -8.03 5.24 4.30
C PHE A 35 -8.58 4.30 3.24
N ASN A 36 -7.81 3.32 2.77
CA ASN A 36 -8.29 2.37 1.78
C ASN A 36 -7.59 1.00 1.90
N PRO A 37 -7.96 0.18 2.88
CA PRO A 37 -7.31 -1.11 3.09
C PRO A 37 -7.68 -2.13 2.00
N PHE A 38 -8.78 -1.91 1.26
CA PHE A 38 -9.25 -2.78 0.20
C PHE A 38 -8.25 -2.92 -0.96
N VAL A 39 -7.54 -1.85 -1.33
CA VAL A 39 -6.49 -1.89 -2.38
C VAL A 39 -5.33 -2.80 -1.97
N ILE A 40 -5.10 -2.96 -0.68
CA ILE A 40 -4.01 -3.82 -0.17
C ILE A 40 -4.48 -5.25 0.00
N ASN A 41 -5.69 -5.47 0.49
CA ASN A 41 -6.23 -6.80 0.68
C ASN A 41 -7.64 -6.91 0.08
N PRO A 42 -7.79 -7.62 -1.06
CA PRO A 42 -9.08 -7.74 -1.71
C PRO A 42 -10.11 -8.56 -0.92
N ALA A 43 -9.68 -9.34 0.07
CA ALA A 43 -10.57 -10.07 0.97
C ALA A 43 -11.46 -9.14 1.82
N ILE A 44 -11.13 -7.85 1.88
CA ILE A 44 -11.92 -6.85 2.62
C ILE A 44 -13.25 -6.52 1.91
N ALA A 45 -13.42 -6.87 0.64
CA ALA A 45 -14.70 -6.67 -0.05
C ALA A 45 -15.84 -7.44 0.65
N GLY A 46 -16.94 -6.75 0.94
CA GLY A 46 -18.10 -7.35 1.61
C GLY A 46 -17.92 -7.64 3.11
N THR A 47 -16.83 -7.18 3.74
CA THR A 47 -16.68 -7.21 5.22
C THR A 47 -17.71 -6.34 5.92
N ASN A 48 -18.12 -5.26 5.26
CA ASN A 48 -19.17 -4.36 5.70
C ASN A 48 -20.46 -4.62 4.92
N ASN A 49 -21.60 -4.35 5.55
CA ASN A 49 -22.93 -4.54 4.95
C ASN A 49 -23.37 -3.41 4.01
N TYR A 50 -22.43 -2.58 3.55
CA TYR A 50 -22.70 -1.44 2.66
C TYR A 50 -21.58 -1.27 1.63
N TYR A 51 -21.92 -0.65 0.51
CA TYR A 51 -20.94 -0.26 -0.50
C TYR A 51 -20.11 0.94 -0.03
N GLN A 52 -18.82 0.90 -0.32
CA GLN A 52 -17.85 1.94 -0.01
C GLN A 52 -17.26 2.46 -1.31
N ILE A 53 -17.27 3.78 -1.46
CA ILE A 53 -16.56 4.48 -2.53
C ILE A 53 -15.47 5.30 -1.85
N ARG A 54 -14.23 5.14 -2.31
CA ARG A 54 -13.07 5.81 -1.71
C ARG A 54 -12.22 6.41 -2.83
N SER A 55 -11.89 7.69 -2.69
CA SER A 55 -10.95 8.38 -3.56
C SER A 55 -9.78 8.89 -2.73
N ASN A 56 -8.57 8.69 -3.23
CA ASN A 56 -7.35 9.15 -2.61
C ASN A 56 -6.53 9.90 -3.66
N HIS A 57 -6.10 11.11 -3.31
CA HIS A 57 -5.14 11.89 -4.08
C HIS A 57 -3.92 12.13 -3.19
N ARG A 58 -2.73 11.93 -3.74
CA ARG A 58 -1.47 12.14 -3.04
C ARG A 58 -0.50 12.81 -3.98
N LEU A 59 0.04 13.93 -3.54
CA LEU A 59 1.16 14.61 -4.17
C LEU A 59 2.34 14.54 -3.22
N GLN A 60 3.48 14.06 -3.70
CA GLN A 60 4.70 13.93 -2.90
C GLN A 60 5.71 14.99 -3.34
N TRP A 61 6.13 15.86 -2.40
CA TRP A 61 7.05 16.99 -2.64
C TRP A 61 6.43 18.09 -3.52
N LEU A 62 6.04 19.21 -2.91
CA LEU A 62 5.34 20.30 -3.61
C LEU A 62 6.24 21.11 -4.56
N ASP A 63 7.55 21.12 -4.32
CA ASP A 63 8.49 22.02 -5.03
C ASP A 63 9.39 21.30 -6.07
N TRP A 64 9.09 20.04 -6.41
CA TRP A 64 9.89 19.27 -7.38
C TRP A 64 9.12 19.07 -8.69
N ALA A 65 9.65 19.59 -9.80
CA ALA A 65 9.16 19.25 -11.13
C ALA A 65 9.25 17.73 -11.38
N GLY A 66 8.11 17.09 -11.68
CA GLY A 66 8.02 15.63 -11.83
C GLY A 66 7.72 14.88 -10.52
N ALA A 67 7.40 15.61 -9.45
CA ALA A 67 6.91 15.08 -8.17
C ALA A 67 5.91 13.92 -8.34
N PRO A 68 6.09 12.79 -7.63
CA PRO A 68 5.17 11.67 -7.71
C PRO A 68 3.74 12.07 -7.32
N VAL A 69 2.80 11.76 -8.21
CA VAL A 69 1.37 11.94 -7.98
C VAL A 69 0.67 10.59 -8.07
N THR A 70 -0.05 10.23 -7.02
CA THR A 70 -0.84 8.99 -6.93
C THR A 70 -2.32 9.35 -6.80
N ASN A 71 -3.13 8.77 -7.67
CA ASN A 71 -4.57 8.84 -7.64
C ASN A 71 -5.14 7.42 -7.52
N ASN A 72 -6.14 7.24 -6.67
CA ASN A 72 -6.82 5.96 -6.54
C ASN A 72 -8.31 6.18 -6.32
N LEU A 73 -9.13 5.47 -7.08
CA LEU A 73 -10.58 5.40 -6.92
C LEU A 73 -10.98 3.93 -6.80
N SER A 74 -11.63 3.58 -5.68
CA SER A 74 -12.12 2.23 -5.45
C SER A 74 -13.60 2.23 -5.09
N ILE A 75 -14.31 1.21 -5.56
CA ILE A 75 -15.68 0.89 -5.16
C ILE A 75 -15.75 -0.59 -4.78
N TYR A 76 -16.28 -0.90 -3.60
CA TYR A 76 -16.42 -2.28 -3.15
C TYR A 76 -17.53 -2.43 -2.11
N GLY A 77 -18.12 -3.61 -2.00
CA GLY A 77 -19.23 -3.86 -1.08
C GLY A 77 -19.72 -5.31 -1.11
N PRO A 78 -20.77 -5.64 -0.34
CA PRO A 78 -21.33 -6.97 -0.31
C PRO A 78 -22.17 -7.24 -1.56
N LEU A 79 -22.12 -8.48 -2.06
CA LEU A 79 -23.04 -8.98 -3.07
C LEU A 79 -24.30 -9.49 -2.34
N ALA A 80 -25.44 -8.85 -2.63
CA ALA A 80 -26.65 -8.95 -1.82
C ALA A 80 -27.06 -10.39 -1.48
N LYS A 81 -27.38 -10.62 -0.18
CA LYS A 81 -27.82 -11.89 0.43
C LYS A 81 -26.84 -13.07 0.29
N GLN A 82 -25.65 -12.85 -0.23
CA GLN A 82 -24.61 -13.87 -0.35
C GLN A 82 -23.44 -13.53 0.57
N PRO A 83 -22.71 -14.54 1.08
CA PRO A 83 -21.46 -14.36 1.83
C PRO A 83 -20.32 -13.93 0.87
N MET A 84 -20.57 -12.95 0.01
CA MET A 84 -19.72 -12.60 -1.12
C MET A 84 -19.55 -11.08 -1.16
N GLY A 85 -18.39 -10.63 -1.62
CA GLY A 85 -18.05 -9.24 -1.82
C GLY A 85 -17.55 -9.04 -3.24
N ILE A 86 -17.91 -7.90 -3.82
CA ILE A 86 -17.43 -7.48 -5.14
C ILE A 86 -16.87 -6.07 -5.05
N GLY A 87 -15.96 -5.76 -5.95
CA GLY A 87 -15.44 -4.41 -6.07
C GLY A 87 -14.47 -4.28 -7.21
N GLY A 88 -13.82 -3.13 -7.24
CA GLY A 88 -12.79 -2.82 -8.20
C GLY A 88 -12.18 -1.47 -7.88
N TYR A 89 -11.03 -1.21 -8.47
CA TYR A 89 -10.37 0.06 -8.31
C TYR A 89 -9.54 0.40 -9.54
N ILE A 90 -9.36 1.71 -9.73
CA ILE A 90 -8.46 2.27 -10.72
C ILE A 90 -7.41 3.06 -9.94
N SER A 91 -6.14 2.76 -10.21
CA SER A 91 -5.01 3.51 -9.69
C SER A 91 -4.25 4.15 -10.83
N ASN A 92 -3.75 5.35 -10.60
CA ASN A 92 -2.87 6.05 -11.52
C ASN A 92 -1.71 6.66 -10.72
N ASP A 93 -0.51 6.22 -11.03
CA ASP A 93 0.75 6.68 -10.45
C ASP A 93 1.58 7.33 -11.54
N VAL A 94 1.90 8.62 -11.38
CA VAL A 94 2.76 9.37 -12.30
C VAL A 94 4.02 9.76 -11.56
N MET A 95 5.17 9.38 -12.13
CA MET A 95 6.50 9.65 -11.61
C MET A 95 7.35 10.16 -12.77
N ASP A 96 7.50 11.48 -12.85
CA ASP A 96 8.15 12.18 -13.96
C ASP A 96 7.70 11.70 -15.37
N ALA A 97 8.57 11.06 -16.16
CA ALA A 97 8.26 10.60 -17.52
C ALA A 97 7.51 9.25 -17.56
N VAL A 98 7.29 8.60 -16.40
CA VAL A 98 6.64 7.30 -16.30
C VAL A 98 5.25 7.44 -15.67
N SER A 99 4.26 6.86 -16.32
CA SER A 99 2.89 6.74 -15.79
C SER A 99 2.48 5.27 -15.75
N VAL A 100 1.98 4.84 -14.60
CA VAL A 100 1.47 3.48 -14.37
C VAL A 100 -0.01 3.60 -14.02
N THR A 101 -0.87 3.04 -14.87
CA THR A 101 -2.32 3.03 -14.64
C THR A 101 -2.81 1.60 -14.51
N GLY A 102 -3.40 1.25 -13.37
CA GLY A 102 -3.98 -0.06 -13.11
C GLY A 102 -5.50 0.01 -13.08
N ALA A 103 -6.15 -0.97 -13.70
CA ALA A 103 -7.60 -1.17 -13.61
C ALA A 103 -7.88 -2.60 -13.15
N TYR A 104 -8.64 -2.73 -12.07
CA TYR A 104 -8.78 -3.97 -11.32
C TYR A 104 -10.24 -4.28 -10.99
N GLY A 105 -10.61 -5.56 -11.10
CA GLY A 105 -11.85 -6.14 -10.61
C GLY A 105 -11.56 -7.15 -9.49
N SER A 106 -12.36 -7.11 -8.44
CA SER A 106 -12.13 -7.86 -7.21
C SER A 106 -13.37 -8.65 -6.81
N TYR A 107 -13.11 -9.83 -6.26
CA TYR A 107 -14.13 -10.72 -5.70
C TYR A 107 -13.62 -11.29 -4.38
N ALA A 108 -14.49 -11.36 -3.38
CA ALA A 108 -14.19 -11.94 -2.08
C ALA A 108 -15.31 -12.86 -1.62
N TYR A 109 -14.95 -13.91 -0.88
CA TYR A 109 -15.87 -14.82 -0.24
C TYR A 109 -15.69 -14.72 1.28
N ASN A 110 -16.77 -14.41 1.99
CA ASN A 110 -16.83 -14.13 3.43
C ASN A 110 -17.46 -15.31 4.18
N TYR A 111 -16.64 -16.21 4.71
CA TYR A 111 -17.08 -17.38 5.46
C TYR A 111 -17.22 -17.08 6.97
N PRO A 112 -18.40 -17.24 7.58
CA PRO A 112 -18.55 -17.15 9.03
C PRO A 112 -17.93 -18.38 9.70
N ILE A 113 -16.91 -18.18 10.53
CA ILE A 113 -16.31 -19.24 11.36
C ILE A 113 -17.17 -19.44 12.60
N THR A 114 -17.57 -18.33 13.24
CA THR A 114 -18.50 -18.30 14.38
C THR A 114 -19.53 -17.19 14.17
N THR A 115 -20.43 -17.00 15.13
CA THR A 115 -21.39 -15.88 15.12
C THR A 115 -20.69 -14.51 15.05
N ASP A 116 -19.50 -14.40 15.66
CA ASP A 116 -18.78 -13.14 15.83
C ASP A 116 -17.51 -13.02 14.95
N ILE A 117 -16.98 -14.15 14.47
CA ILE A 117 -15.72 -14.21 13.72
C ILE A 117 -15.99 -14.68 12.30
N LYS A 118 -15.51 -13.91 11.33
CA LYS A 118 -15.58 -14.23 9.91
C LYS A 118 -14.19 -14.28 9.32
N ALA A 119 -13.96 -15.22 8.42
CA ALA A 119 -12.80 -15.25 7.55
C ALA A 119 -13.23 -14.93 6.12
N SER A 120 -12.32 -14.39 5.34
CA SER A 120 -12.59 -14.02 3.97
C SER A 120 -11.37 -14.31 3.10
N GLY A 121 -11.63 -14.79 1.89
CA GLY A 121 -10.62 -14.96 0.85
C GLY A 121 -10.98 -14.05 -0.31
N GLY A 122 -10.01 -13.30 -0.83
CA GLY A 122 -10.20 -12.36 -1.92
C GLY A 122 -9.22 -12.57 -3.05
N LEU A 123 -9.70 -12.37 -4.28
CA LEU A 123 -8.92 -12.33 -5.50
C LEU A 123 -9.22 -11.02 -6.22
N THR A 124 -8.21 -10.46 -6.84
CA THR A 124 -8.31 -9.34 -7.76
C THR A 124 -7.56 -9.68 -9.01
N VAL A 125 -8.15 -9.35 -10.15
CA VAL A 125 -7.52 -9.47 -11.46
C VAL A 125 -7.65 -8.13 -12.18
N GLY A 126 -6.67 -7.81 -13.00
CA GLY A 126 -6.68 -6.52 -13.67
C GLY A 126 -5.65 -6.44 -14.78
N VAL A 127 -5.54 -5.23 -15.31
CA VAL A 127 -4.54 -4.86 -16.31
C VAL A 127 -3.83 -3.60 -15.85
N ILE A 128 -2.52 -3.58 -16.04
CA ILE A 128 -1.67 -2.42 -15.80
C ILE A 128 -1.19 -1.90 -17.14
N GLN A 129 -1.33 -0.60 -17.37
CA GLN A 129 -0.71 0.11 -18.47
C GLN A 129 0.52 0.86 -17.95
N TYR A 130 1.67 0.53 -18.50
CA TYR A 130 2.89 1.32 -18.37
C TYR A 130 2.98 2.25 -19.56
N LYS A 131 3.08 3.55 -19.31
CA LYS A 131 3.32 4.57 -20.33
C LYS A 131 4.62 5.28 -19.99
N MET A 132 5.48 5.45 -20.99
CA MET A 132 6.75 6.14 -20.85
C MET A 132 6.86 7.20 -21.93
N ASP A 133 7.08 8.45 -21.51
CA ASP A 133 7.21 9.59 -22.42
C ASP A 133 8.68 9.82 -22.76
N GLY A 134 9.12 9.29 -23.91
CA GLY A 134 10.49 9.42 -24.39
C GLY A 134 10.92 10.86 -24.71
N THR A 135 9.98 11.81 -24.85
CA THR A 135 10.29 13.22 -25.15
C THR A 135 10.81 14.00 -23.95
N ARG A 136 10.64 13.46 -22.74
CA ARG A 136 11.06 14.06 -21.47
C ARG A 136 12.36 13.49 -20.92
N LEU A 137 12.92 12.48 -21.58
CA LEU A 137 14.25 11.97 -21.29
C LEU A 137 15.28 12.95 -21.84
N LYS A 138 16.09 13.56 -20.96
CA LYS A 138 17.23 14.36 -21.39
C LYS A 138 18.31 13.42 -21.94
N TYR A 139 18.37 13.29 -23.26
CA TYR A 139 19.48 12.64 -23.94
C TYR A 139 20.66 13.61 -24.03
N ASN A 140 21.87 13.15 -23.70
CA ASN A 140 23.08 13.96 -23.83
C ASN A 140 23.56 14.09 -25.28
N ASP A 141 23.10 13.23 -26.20
CA ASP A 141 23.47 13.23 -27.61
C ASP A 141 22.25 12.94 -28.52
N GLU A 142 22.06 13.76 -29.56
CA GLU A 142 20.92 13.66 -30.50
C GLU A 142 20.95 12.38 -31.36
N SER A 143 22.10 11.70 -31.46
CA SER A 143 22.24 10.43 -32.18
C SER A 143 21.77 9.20 -31.39
N GLU A 144 21.64 9.27 -30.07
CA GLU A 144 21.16 8.15 -29.23
C GLU A 144 19.63 8.10 -29.11
N ALA A 145 18.95 9.25 -29.25
CA ALA A 145 17.49 9.36 -29.14
C ALA A 145 16.74 8.54 -30.21
N ALA A 146 17.35 8.33 -31.39
CA ALA A 146 16.75 7.58 -32.50
C ALA A 146 16.84 6.04 -32.35
N SER A 147 17.70 5.52 -31.47
CA SER A 147 17.92 4.06 -31.30
C SER A 147 16.98 3.41 -30.29
N TYR A 148 16.33 4.19 -29.43
CA TYR A 148 15.42 3.67 -28.42
C TYR A 148 13.97 3.74 -28.91
N GLN A 149 13.51 2.69 -29.60
CA GLN A 149 12.07 2.45 -29.83
C GLN A 149 11.41 2.05 -28.50
N ILE A 150 11.29 3.00 -27.56
CA ILE A 150 10.53 2.79 -26.33
C ILE A 150 9.05 2.72 -26.73
N PRO A 151 8.36 1.60 -26.50
CA PRO A 151 6.93 1.52 -26.77
C PRO A 151 6.19 2.58 -25.94
N ASN A 152 5.40 3.43 -26.60
CA ASN A 152 4.63 4.49 -25.93
C ASN A 152 3.76 3.95 -24.78
N SER A 153 3.26 2.72 -24.88
CA SER A 153 2.60 2.05 -23.76
C SER A 153 2.67 0.52 -23.85
N LYS A 154 2.73 -0.15 -22.69
CA LYS A 154 2.68 -1.60 -22.55
C LYS A 154 1.59 -2.01 -21.58
N PHE A 155 0.71 -2.91 -22.01
CA PHE A 155 -0.29 -3.53 -21.14
C PHE A 155 0.23 -4.85 -20.57
N VAL A 156 -0.03 -5.07 -19.30
CA VAL A 156 0.43 -6.25 -18.56
C VAL A 156 -0.73 -6.75 -17.71
N PRO A 157 -1.14 -8.02 -17.81
CA PRO A 157 -2.14 -8.57 -16.90
C PRO A 157 -1.59 -8.58 -15.47
N ASP A 158 -2.46 -8.52 -14.49
CA ASP A 158 -2.06 -8.55 -13.09
C ASP A 158 -3.09 -9.26 -12.21
N ALA A 159 -2.63 -9.78 -11.06
CA ALA A 159 -3.49 -10.43 -10.09
C ALA A 159 -2.99 -10.22 -8.66
N ASN A 160 -3.92 -10.03 -7.73
CA ASN A 160 -3.67 -9.90 -6.29
C ASN A 160 -4.57 -10.86 -5.53
N MET A 161 -4.11 -11.34 -4.38
CA MET A 161 -4.94 -12.18 -3.52
C MET A 161 -4.74 -11.83 -2.05
N GLY A 162 -5.70 -12.21 -1.22
CA GLY A 162 -5.54 -12.09 0.22
C GLY A 162 -6.49 -12.96 1.01
N ILE A 163 -6.15 -13.12 2.27
CA ILE A 163 -6.96 -13.75 3.31
C ILE A 163 -7.11 -12.73 4.42
N TYR A 164 -8.30 -12.65 5.02
CA TYR A 164 -8.59 -11.70 6.06
C TYR A 164 -9.57 -12.28 7.08
N ILE A 165 -9.23 -12.18 8.36
CA ILE A 165 -10.06 -12.59 9.49
C ILE A 165 -10.47 -11.36 10.28
N TYR A 166 -11.76 -11.27 10.62
CA TYR A 166 -12.31 -10.09 11.27
C TYR A 166 -13.46 -10.43 12.21
N SER A 167 -13.62 -9.58 13.22
CA SER A 167 -14.73 -9.53 14.17
C SER A 167 -15.07 -8.07 14.49
N ALA A 168 -15.99 -7.85 15.42
CA ALA A 168 -16.29 -6.49 15.92
C ALA A 168 -15.10 -5.82 16.64
N MET A 169 -14.13 -6.61 17.14
CA MET A 169 -13.04 -6.13 18.00
C MET A 169 -11.66 -6.28 17.40
N PHE A 170 -11.45 -7.20 16.46
CA PHE A 170 -10.13 -7.43 15.87
C PHE A 170 -10.22 -7.68 14.38
N GLN A 171 -9.12 -7.39 13.71
CA GLN A 171 -8.96 -7.65 12.30
C GLN A 171 -7.52 -8.04 11.99
N GLY A 172 -7.32 -8.85 10.98
CA GLY A 172 -6.00 -9.16 10.49
C GLY A 172 -6.05 -9.91 9.18
N GLY A 173 -4.99 -9.82 8.41
CA GLY A 173 -4.94 -10.52 7.14
C GLY A 173 -3.56 -10.48 6.51
N ILE A 174 -3.42 -11.33 5.51
CA ILE A 174 -2.25 -11.41 4.66
C ILE A 174 -2.70 -11.21 3.22
N SER A 175 -1.88 -10.53 2.42
CA SER A 175 -2.14 -10.37 1.00
C SER A 175 -0.86 -10.36 0.19
N VAL A 176 -1.01 -10.71 -1.08
CA VAL A 176 0.04 -10.65 -2.08
C VAL A 176 -0.46 -9.84 -3.26
N SER A 177 0.25 -8.76 -3.56
CA SER A 177 0.05 -7.97 -4.76
C SER A 177 1.03 -8.39 -5.85
N HIS A 178 0.63 -8.25 -7.11
CA HIS A 178 1.42 -8.57 -8.29
C HIS A 178 1.87 -10.04 -8.35
N LEU A 179 0.92 -10.97 -8.22
CA LEU A 179 1.14 -12.43 -8.25
C LEU A 179 1.76 -12.93 -9.55
N LEU A 180 1.45 -12.28 -10.68
CA LEU A 180 1.90 -12.74 -12.00
C LEU A 180 3.38 -12.45 -12.26
N ASN A 181 4.02 -11.59 -11.45
CA ASN A 181 5.45 -11.27 -11.49
C ASN A 181 5.97 -11.01 -12.92
N ASN A 182 5.20 -10.24 -13.69
CA ASN A 182 5.44 -10.07 -15.12
C ASN A 182 6.73 -9.29 -15.39
N LYS A 183 7.52 -9.77 -16.37
CA LYS A 183 8.75 -9.09 -16.80
C LYS A 183 8.42 -7.84 -17.62
N LEU A 184 8.93 -6.70 -17.19
CA LEU A 184 8.82 -5.44 -17.89
C LEU A 184 10.04 -5.29 -18.80
N ASN A 185 9.93 -5.80 -20.03
CA ASN A 185 10.92 -5.49 -21.08
C ASN A 185 10.69 -4.06 -21.60
N LEU A 186 11.15 -3.05 -20.86
CA LEU A 186 11.05 -1.62 -21.22
C LEU A 186 12.36 -1.05 -21.82
N GLY A 187 13.21 -1.92 -22.38
CA GLY A 187 14.53 -1.54 -22.89
C GLY A 187 15.59 -1.45 -21.78
N GLU A 188 16.84 -1.74 -22.11
CA GLU A 188 17.95 -1.89 -21.15
C GLU A 188 18.31 -0.62 -20.36
N ALA A 189 17.80 0.55 -20.76
CA ALA A 189 18.16 1.85 -20.20
C ALA A 189 17.47 2.23 -18.88
N THR A 190 16.45 1.48 -18.42
CA THR A 190 15.56 1.95 -17.33
C THR A 190 15.66 1.19 -16.00
N GLY A 191 16.37 0.05 -15.93
CA GLY A 191 16.46 -0.77 -14.71
C GLY A 191 15.14 -1.41 -14.22
N LEU A 192 14.00 -1.09 -14.86
CA LEU A 192 12.66 -1.58 -14.54
C LEU A 192 12.42 -2.95 -15.18
N SER A 193 13.04 -3.99 -14.65
CA SER A 193 13.05 -5.32 -15.29
C SER A 193 11.82 -6.18 -14.96
N LYS A 194 11.16 -6.00 -13.80
CA LYS A 194 10.05 -6.87 -13.35
C LYS A 194 9.10 -6.16 -12.42
N LEU A 195 7.81 -6.45 -12.57
CA LEU A 195 6.79 -6.16 -11.56
C LEU A 195 6.96 -7.14 -10.40
N ARG A 196 7.49 -6.69 -9.27
CA ARG A 196 7.80 -7.58 -8.14
C ARG A 196 6.55 -7.84 -7.32
N SER A 197 6.42 -9.05 -6.80
CA SER A 197 5.33 -9.36 -5.87
C SER A 197 5.58 -8.72 -4.51
N HIS A 198 4.54 -8.12 -3.94
CA HIS A 198 4.58 -7.49 -2.61
C HIS A 198 3.74 -8.33 -1.65
N PHE A 199 4.34 -8.77 -0.56
CA PHE A 199 3.64 -9.45 0.51
C PHE A 199 3.30 -8.46 1.62
N SER A 200 2.06 -8.47 2.08
CA SER A 200 1.58 -7.61 3.17
C SER A 200 0.95 -8.44 4.28
N ILE A 201 1.26 -8.09 5.53
CA ILE A 201 0.56 -8.59 6.72
C ILE A 201 -0.04 -7.36 7.40
N MET A 202 -1.30 -7.42 7.79
CA MET A 202 -1.94 -6.37 8.57
C MET A 202 -2.66 -6.96 9.78
N GLY A 203 -2.78 -6.16 10.83
CA GLY A 203 -3.48 -6.52 12.05
C GLY A 203 -3.97 -5.27 12.79
N GLY A 204 -5.05 -5.39 13.54
CA GLY A 204 -5.56 -4.33 14.38
C GLY A 204 -6.55 -4.83 15.41
N TYR A 205 -6.67 -4.10 16.51
CA TYR A 205 -7.56 -4.42 17.61
C TYR A 205 -8.23 -3.14 18.11
N LYS A 206 -9.55 -3.10 18.17
CA LYS A 206 -10.33 -2.00 18.75
C LYS A 206 -10.64 -2.33 20.20
N TYR A 207 -10.16 -1.51 21.13
CA TYR A 207 -10.39 -1.64 22.56
C TYR A 207 -11.25 -0.48 23.07
N TYR A 208 -12.42 -0.77 23.64
CA TYR A 208 -13.27 0.25 24.27
C TYR A 208 -12.75 0.55 25.68
N VAL A 209 -12.18 1.73 25.88
CA VAL A 209 -11.76 2.21 27.22
C VAL A 209 -12.99 2.55 28.05
N ASN A 210 -14.00 3.16 27.40
CA ASN A 210 -15.33 3.41 27.95
C ASN A 210 -16.34 3.53 26.79
N ARG A 211 -17.55 4.03 27.07
CA ARG A 211 -18.61 4.19 26.05
C ARG A 211 -18.30 5.24 24.99
N ASP A 212 -17.45 6.22 25.32
CA ASP A 212 -17.14 7.35 24.46
C ASP A 212 -15.77 7.23 23.80
N ILE A 213 -14.85 6.46 24.36
CA ILE A 213 -13.45 6.38 23.91
C ILE A 213 -13.08 4.94 23.57
N ALA A 214 -12.64 4.74 22.33
CA ALA A 214 -11.98 3.53 21.88
C ALA A 214 -10.53 3.82 21.49
N VAL A 215 -9.65 2.84 21.67
CA VAL A 215 -8.26 2.88 21.21
C VAL A 215 -8.04 1.72 20.25
N GLU A 216 -7.46 2.02 19.09
CA GLU A 216 -7.23 1.07 18.02
C GLU A 216 -5.74 1.06 17.63
N PRO A 217 -4.92 0.19 18.26
CA PRO A 217 -3.63 -0.20 17.70
C PRO A 217 -3.83 -1.01 16.40
N SER A 218 -3.03 -0.70 15.40
CA SER A 218 -2.95 -1.44 14.15
C SER A 218 -1.53 -1.44 13.61
N THR A 219 -1.19 -2.47 12.85
CA THR A 219 0.12 -2.63 12.21
C THR A 219 -0.05 -3.13 10.79
N ILE A 220 0.86 -2.72 9.92
CA ILE A 220 1.04 -3.32 8.60
C ILE A 220 2.53 -3.54 8.34
N ILE A 221 2.88 -4.76 7.92
CA ILE A 221 4.21 -5.14 7.50
C ILE A 221 4.17 -5.40 6.01
N LYS A 222 5.08 -4.79 5.25
CA LYS A 222 5.21 -4.95 3.80
C LYS A 222 6.59 -5.53 3.50
N MET A 223 6.62 -6.52 2.62
CA MET A 223 7.82 -7.25 2.25
C MET A 223 7.87 -7.39 0.73
N VAL A 224 9.04 -7.15 0.16
CA VAL A 224 9.30 -7.29 -1.28
C VAL A 224 10.58 -8.06 -1.45
N ASN A 225 10.63 -8.95 -2.45
CA ASN A 225 11.85 -9.67 -2.76
C ASN A 225 12.96 -8.68 -3.16
N SER A 226 14.06 -8.66 -2.42
CA SER A 226 15.24 -7.79 -2.59
C SER A 226 15.15 -6.40 -1.92
N ALA A 227 14.19 -6.15 -1.04
CA ALA A 227 14.15 -4.94 -0.21
C ALA A 227 13.94 -5.30 1.28
N PRO A 228 14.46 -4.48 2.21
CA PRO A 228 14.18 -4.65 3.63
C PRO A 228 12.67 -4.58 3.93
N PRO A 229 12.18 -5.33 4.93
CA PRO A 229 10.78 -5.25 5.34
C PRO A 229 10.47 -3.86 5.91
N GLN A 230 9.31 -3.32 5.55
CA GLN A 230 8.78 -2.08 6.12
C GLN A 230 7.65 -2.41 7.11
N MET A 231 7.66 -1.77 8.27
CA MET A 231 6.59 -1.89 9.25
C MET A 231 6.03 -0.51 9.59
N ASP A 232 4.71 -0.40 9.60
CA ASP A 232 3.98 0.77 10.10
C ASP A 232 3.15 0.34 11.30
N LEU A 233 3.34 1.00 12.43
CA LEU A 233 2.56 0.84 13.66
C LEU A 233 1.76 2.12 13.90
N LEU A 234 0.44 2.00 13.92
CA LEU A 234 -0.48 3.09 14.14
C LEU A 234 -1.28 2.84 15.41
N VAL A 235 -1.39 3.86 16.26
CA VAL A 235 -2.33 3.85 17.39
C VAL A 235 -3.28 5.02 17.21
N ARG A 236 -4.59 4.75 17.18
CA ARG A 236 -5.64 5.78 17.09
C ARG A 236 -6.52 5.77 18.33
N GLY A 237 -6.80 6.94 18.90
CA GLY A 237 -7.92 7.15 19.82
C GLY A 237 -9.13 7.64 19.01
N ILE A 238 -10.29 7.04 19.26
CA ILE A 238 -11.56 7.31 18.59
C ILE A 238 -12.56 7.76 19.66
N TYR A 239 -13.13 8.94 19.47
CA TYR A 239 -14.16 9.52 20.32
C TYR A 239 -15.53 9.41 19.65
N GLN A 240 -16.44 8.66 20.28
CA GLN A 240 -17.83 8.43 19.89
C GLN A 240 -18.03 7.99 18.43
N ASP A 241 -17.04 7.30 17.86
CA ASP A 241 -16.98 6.94 16.43
C ASP A 241 -17.13 8.15 15.47
N MET A 242 -16.94 9.38 15.95
CA MET A 242 -17.06 10.62 15.18
C MET A 242 -15.72 11.25 14.85
N VAL A 243 -14.82 11.32 15.85
CA VAL A 243 -13.52 11.99 15.72
C VAL A 243 -12.43 11.01 16.13
N TRP A 244 -11.33 10.99 15.40
CA TRP A 244 -10.17 10.20 15.80
C TRP A 244 -8.88 11.00 15.66
N MET A 245 -7.92 10.68 16.52
CA MET A 245 -6.55 11.18 16.46
C MET A 245 -5.60 10.00 16.62
N GLY A 246 -4.46 10.00 15.93
CA GLY A 246 -3.52 8.90 16.04
C GLY A 246 -2.09 9.28 15.76
N VAL A 247 -1.19 8.42 16.23
CA VAL A 247 0.25 8.51 16.02
C VAL A 247 0.66 7.29 15.20
N ASN A 248 1.39 7.54 14.12
CA ASN A 248 1.95 6.50 13.26
C ASN A 248 3.46 6.48 13.40
N PHE A 249 4.01 5.33 13.78
CA PHE A 249 5.44 5.06 13.79
C PHE A 249 5.76 4.13 12.63
N ARG A 250 6.68 4.53 11.77
CA ARG A 250 7.12 3.74 10.63
C ARG A 250 8.58 3.40 10.77
N THR A 251 8.91 2.12 10.65
CA THR A 251 10.29 1.68 10.51
C THR A 251 10.79 2.11 9.13
N SER A 252 11.69 3.09 9.11
CA SER A 252 12.36 3.53 7.89
C SER A 252 13.43 2.51 7.51
N MET A 253 13.05 1.49 6.75
CA MET A 253 14.00 0.82 5.87
C MET A 253 13.53 0.93 4.42
N GLN A 254 13.28 2.17 4.00
CA GLN A 254 13.43 2.60 2.61
C GLN A 254 14.27 3.88 2.66
N PHE A 255 15.55 3.76 2.33
CA PHE A 255 16.32 4.94 1.97
C PHE A 255 15.80 5.39 0.61
N GLN A 256 14.96 6.44 0.64
CA GLN A 256 14.62 7.22 -0.54
C GLN A 256 15.84 8.07 -0.85
N TYR A 257 16.62 7.64 -1.84
CA TYR A 257 17.34 8.53 -2.73
C TYR A 257 17.02 8.11 -4.16
#